data_AF-A0A428X1H0-F1
#
_entry.id   AF-A0A428X1H0-F1
#
_cell.length_a   1.000
_cell.length_b   1.000
_cell.length_c   1.000
_cell.angle_alpha   90.00
_cell.angle_beta   90.00
_cell.angle_gamma   90.00
#
_symmetry.space_group_name_H-M   'P 1'
#
loop_
_entity.id
_entity.type
_entity.pdbx_description
1 polymer ?
#
loop_
_entity_poly.entity_id
_entity_poly.type
_entity_poly.pdbx_seq_one_letter_code
_entity_poly.pdbx_strand_id
1 'polypeptide(L)'
;MTGVPEGQAADEGPWASYVAAAQRLDAVRRAASSAAGEQAATLQAAQQELASVRARLAPQRARLVQDLGVPVATLAVRPDERALAAQAVATGPETILAALRQARSTADAADAAMIGPGPAAPWRPWARNLLVYGPFAAAVLIVQIVLYLIAPSGSLPTYALLCGLSMPLLAFGLGWLTIGFVYGGGPVKVDRTPIVGAIACLTPVLLTCMGVGLLAFIR
;
A
#
# COMPACT_ATOMS: atom_id res chain seq x y z
N MET A 1 19.84 28.50 78.78
CA MET A 1 20.52 28.91 77.53
C MET A 1 21.86 28.20 77.52
N THR A 2 22.21 27.26 76.66
CA THR A 2 21.67 26.77 75.38
C THR A 2 22.36 25.42 75.19
N GLY A 3 21.59 24.32 75.15
CA GLY A 3 22.12 23.00 74.83
C GLY A 3 22.51 22.97 73.36
N VAL A 4 23.78 22.71 73.09
CA VAL A 4 24.30 22.43 71.75
C VAL A 4 23.84 21.00 71.40
N PRO A 5 23.18 20.77 70.26
CA PRO A 5 22.75 19.43 69.88
C PRO A 5 23.97 18.63 69.39
N GLU A 6 24.47 17.71 70.23
CA GLU A 6 25.48 16.69 69.89
C GLU A 6 24.86 15.57 69.02
N GLY A 7 24.24 15.93 67.89
CA GLY A 7 23.46 15.02 67.06
C GLY A 7 23.97 14.79 65.63
N GLN A 8 25.08 15.38 65.21
CA GLN A 8 25.51 15.37 63.80
C GLN A 8 26.98 15.00 63.54
N ALA A 9 27.73 14.52 64.53
CA ALA A 9 29.13 14.15 64.38
C ALA A 9 29.38 12.64 64.21
N ALA A 10 28.39 11.87 63.76
CA ALA A 10 28.58 10.44 63.49
C ALA A 10 29.19 10.12 62.12
N ASP A 11 29.41 11.10 61.23
CA ASP A 11 29.35 10.81 59.78
C ASP A 11 30.62 10.92 58.92
N GLU A 12 31.81 11.30 59.43
CA GLU A 12 33.00 11.47 58.54
C GLU A 12 34.31 10.87 59.09
N GLY A 13 34.28 9.60 59.51
CA GLY A 13 35.51 8.83 59.75
C GLY A 13 36.13 8.27 58.46
N PRO A 14 37.47 8.10 58.37
CA PRO A 14 38.13 7.46 57.22
C PRO A 14 37.57 6.08 56.88
N TRP A 15 37.14 5.31 57.88
CA TRP A 15 36.48 4.02 57.71
C TRP A 15 35.10 4.12 57.05
N ALA A 16 34.26 5.07 57.49
CA ALA A 16 32.94 5.30 56.87
C ALA A 16 33.09 5.72 55.40
N SER A 17 34.08 6.58 55.11
CA SER A 17 34.43 6.98 53.75
C SER A 17 34.88 5.80 52.89
N TYR A 18 35.69 4.89 53.44
CA TYR A 18 36.10 3.66 52.77
C TYR A 18 34.91 2.74 52.46
N VAL A 19 34.04 2.48 53.44
CA VAL A 19 32.83 1.64 53.24
C VAL A 19 31.91 2.25 52.19
N ALA A 20 31.67 3.57 52.23
CA ALA A 20 30.88 4.26 51.23
C ALA A 20 31.52 4.20 49.83
N ALA A 21 32.85 4.28 49.72
CA ALA A 21 33.56 4.08 48.45
C ALA A 21 33.44 2.64 47.94
N ALA A 22 33.55 1.63 48.82
CA ALA A 22 33.38 0.23 48.47
C ALA A 22 31.95 -0.09 48.00
N GLN A 23 30.93 0.46 48.66
CA GLN A 23 29.53 0.34 48.25
C GLN A 23 29.27 0.99 46.89
N ARG A 24 29.85 2.16 46.63
CA ARG A 24 29.79 2.82 45.31
C ARG A 24 30.46 1.96 44.23
N LEU A 25 31.63 1.39 44.51
CA LEU A 25 32.31 0.49 43.57
C LEU A 25 31.47 -0.76 43.25
N ASP A 26 30.87 -1.38 44.27
CA ASP A 26 30.01 -2.54 44.05
C ASP A 26 28.74 -2.18 43.24
N ALA A 27 28.16 -1.01 43.50
CA ALA A 27 27.04 -0.50 42.70
C ALA A 27 27.43 -0.29 41.22
N VAL A 28 28.59 0.31 40.95
CA VAL A 28 29.13 0.47 39.58
C VAL A 28 29.40 -0.89 38.93
N ARG A 29 29.99 -1.84 39.66
CA ARG A 29 30.24 -3.20 39.16
C ARG A 29 28.95 -3.88 38.76
N ARG A 30 27.91 -3.84 39.61
CA ARG A 30 26.60 -4.43 39.31
C ARG A 30 25.94 -3.76 38.11
N ALA A 31 25.99 -2.43 38.02
CA ALA A 31 25.48 -1.71 36.86
C ALA A 31 26.20 -2.10 35.56
N ALA A 32 27.54 -2.21 35.60
CA ALA A 32 28.33 -2.65 34.45
C ALA A 32 28.01 -4.09 34.03
N SER A 33 27.86 -5.01 34.99
CA SER A 33 27.46 -6.39 34.71
C SER A 33 26.05 -6.47 34.11
N SER A 34 25.11 -5.66 34.59
CA SER A 34 23.76 -5.57 34.02
C SER A 34 23.78 -5.08 32.58
N ALA A 35 24.47 -3.97 32.33
CA ALA A 35 24.59 -3.38 30.99
C ALA A 35 25.28 -4.34 29.99
N ALA A 36 26.32 -5.06 30.43
CA ALA A 36 26.97 -6.08 29.60
C ALA A 36 26.03 -7.26 29.30
N GLY A 37 25.20 -7.66 30.27
CA GLY A 37 24.18 -8.70 30.08
C GLY A 37 23.13 -8.29 29.05
N GLU A 38 22.63 -7.06 29.12
CA GLU A 38 21.68 -6.50 28.15
C GLU A 38 22.27 -6.46 26.74
N GLN A 39 23.50 -5.97 26.58
CA GLN A 39 24.19 -5.95 25.28
C GLN A 39 24.38 -7.35 24.71
N ALA A 40 24.77 -8.33 25.54
CA ALA A 40 24.91 -9.71 25.12
C ALA A 40 23.58 -10.31 24.65
N ALA A 41 22.49 -10.03 25.36
CA ALA A 41 21.15 -10.47 24.97
C ALA A 41 20.71 -9.86 23.63
N THR A 42 20.94 -8.56 23.41
CA THR A 42 20.63 -7.90 22.13
C THR A 42 21.44 -8.50 20.98
N LEU A 43 22.73 -8.77 21.19
CA LEU A 43 23.58 -9.41 20.17
C LEU A 43 23.12 -10.84 19.85
N GLN A 44 22.75 -11.62 20.86
CA GLN A 44 22.21 -12.96 20.66
C GLN A 44 20.90 -12.93 19.87
N ALA A 45 19.99 -12.01 20.21
CA ALA A 45 18.75 -11.81 19.47
C ALA A 45 19.02 -11.40 18.01
N ALA A 46 19.98 -10.51 17.77
CA ALA A 46 20.36 -10.10 16.42
C ALA A 46 20.93 -11.27 15.61
N GLN A 47 21.75 -12.14 16.21
CA GLN A 47 22.26 -13.33 15.53
C GLN A 47 21.15 -14.32 15.16
N GLN A 48 20.17 -14.52 16.06
CA GLN A 48 19.00 -15.37 15.79
C GLN A 48 18.15 -14.81 14.65
N GLU A 49 17.87 -13.50 14.64
CA GLU A 49 17.13 -12.86 13.55
C GLU A 49 17.90 -12.94 12.23
N LEU A 50 19.22 -12.70 12.22
CA LEU A 50 20.04 -12.84 11.02
C LEU A 50 20.02 -14.27 10.46
N ALA A 51 20.09 -15.28 11.32
CA ALA A 51 19.97 -16.68 10.90
C ALA A 51 18.59 -16.94 10.26
N SER A 52 17.53 -16.41 10.85
CA SER A 52 16.17 -16.54 10.31
C SER A 52 16.01 -15.87 8.94
N VAL A 53 16.55 -14.66 8.76
CA VAL A 53 16.51 -13.92 7.49
C VAL A 53 17.30 -14.67 6.41
N ARG A 54 18.49 -15.19 6.73
CA ARG A 54 19.28 -16.00 5.80
C ARG A 54 18.57 -17.27 5.37
N ALA A 55 17.91 -17.96 6.30
CA ALA A 55 17.14 -19.16 6.02
C ALA A 55 15.96 -18.89 5.06
N ARG A 56 15.38 -17.68 5.09
CA ARG A 56 14.30 -17.25 4.18
C ARG A 56 14.79 -16.79 2.82
N LEU A 57 15.88 -16.01 2.76
CA LEU A 57 16.35 -15.43 1.50
C LEU A 57 16.90 -16.47 0.51
N ALA A 58 17.49 -17.57 0.99
CA ALA A 58 18.04 -18.62 0.13
C ALA A 58 16.97 -19.27 -0.79
N PRO A 59 15.84 -19.80 -0.27
CA PRO A 59 14.78 -20.34 -1.12
C PRO A 59 14.08 -19.25 -1.95
N GLN A 60 13.93 -18.03 -1.44
CA GLN A 60 13.34 -16.91 -2.21
C GLN A 60 14.16 -16.59 -3.47
N ARG A 61 15.48 -16.51 -3.33
CA ARG A 61 16.39 -16.29 -4.47
C ARG A 61 16.27 -17.39 -5.51
N ALA A 62 16.17 -18.65 -5.07
CA ALA A 62 16.00 -19.78 -5.98
C ALA A 62 14.70 -19.66 -6.79
N ARG A 63 13.57 -19.36 -6.13
CA ARG A 63 12.27 -19.16 -6.80
C ARG A 63 12.27 -17.97 -7.77
N LEU A 64 12.86 -16.83 -7.37
CA LEU A 64 12.96 -15.65 -8.24
C LEU A 64 13.70 -15.97 -9.54
N VAL A 65 14.78 -16.76 -9.47
CA VAL A 65 15.57 -17.11 -10.65
C VAL A 65 14.91 -18.23 -11.46
N GLN A 66 14.43 -19.29 -10.80
CA GLN A 66 13.95 -20.50 -11.46
C GLN A 66 12.50 -20.38 -11.95
N ASP A 67 11.61 -19.84 -11.11
CA ASP A 67 10.17 -19.82 -11.38
C ASP A 67 9.75 -18.50 -12.05
N LEU A 68 10.37 -17.38 -11.66
CA LEU A 68 10.02 -16.04 -12.12
C LEU A 68 11.01 -15.45 -13.15
N GLY A 69 12.09 -16.18 -13.47
CA GLY A 69 13.04 -15.79 -14.52
C GLY A 69 13.81 -14.49 -14.26
N VAL A 70 13.91 -14.05 -13.01
CA VAL A 70 14.61 -12.81 -12.65
C VAL A 70 16.12 -12.96 -12.93
N PRO A 71 16.73 -12.04 -13.70
CA PRO A 71 18.15 -12.11 -13.98
C PRO A 71 18.99 -12.04 -12.70
N VAL A 72 19.97 -12.94 -12.56
CA VAL A 72 20.85 -13.03 -11.38
C VAL A 72 21.62 -11.71 -11.14
N ALA A 73 21.96 -10.99 -12.21
CA ALA A 73 22.62 -9.69 -12.13
C ALA A 73 21.78 -8.63 -11.38
N THR A 74 20.46 -8.68 -11.51
CA THR A 74 19.52 -7.78 -10.80
C THR A 74 19.45 -8.10 -9.31
N LEU A 75 19.79 -9.33 -8.92
CA LEU A 75 19.81 -9.79 -7.52
C LEU A 75 21.17 -9.62 -6.84
N ALA A 76 22.13 -8.97 -7.52
CA ALA A 76 23.44 -8.67 -6.94
C ALA A 76 23.35 -7.41 -6.08
N VAL A 77 23.78 -7.52 -4.81
CA VAL A 77 23.83 -6.36 -3.91
C VAL A 77 24.77 -5.31 -4.48
N ARG A 78 24.25 -4.12 -4.70
CA ARG A 78 24.98 -3.01 -5.32
C ARG A 78 25.96 -2.36 -4.31
N PRO A 79 27.05 -1.72 -4.78
CA PRO A 79 28.04 -1.12 -3.87
C PRO A 79 27.48 0.01 -3.01
N ASP A 80 26.52 0.80 -3.53
CA ASP A 80 25.80 1.84 -2.81
C ASP A 80 24.95 1.26 -1.67
N GLU A 81 24.26 0.14 -1.92
CA GLU A 81 23.49 -0.56 -0.89
C GLU A 81 24.38 -1.10 0.23
N ARG A 82 25.59 -1.59 -0.09
CA ARG A 82 26.56 -2.03 0.92
C ARG A 82 27.08 -0.89 1.78
N ALA A 83 27.32 0.28 1.19
CA ALA A 83 27.77 1.46 1.92
C ALA A 83 26.70 1.94 2.91
N LEU A 84 25.43 1.98 2.49
CA LEU A 84 24.30 2.33 3.36
C LEU A 84 24.14 1.31 4.50
N ALA A 85 24.26 0.02 4.22
CA ALA A 85 24.20 -1.03 5.24
C ALA A 85 25.35 -0.90 6.26
N ALA A 86 26.57 -0.59 5.81
CA ALA A 86 27.71 -0.37 6.71
C ALA A 86 27.49 0.82 7.65
N GLN A 87 26.92 1.93 7.15
CA GLN A 87 26.56 3.08 7.96
C GLN A 87 25.49 2.74 9.00
N ALA A 88 24.45 1.97 8.62
CA ALA A 88 23.41 1.53 9.56
C ALA A 88 23.99 0.65 10.68
N VAL A 89 24.90 -0.27 10.36
CA VAL A 89 25.56 -1.15 11.34
C VAL A 89 26.46 -0.37 12.31
N ALA A 90 27.07 0.74 11.88
CA ALA A 90 27.90 1.58 12.74
C ALA A 90 27.11 2.31 13.85
N THR A 91 25.77 2.35 13.77
CA THR A 91 24.92 3.08 14.71
C THR A 91 24.72 2.35 16.05
N GLY A 92 24.88 1.03 16.08
CA GLY A 92 24.83 0.22 17.31
C GLY A 92 23.96 -1.05 17.21
N PRO A 93 24.02 -1.93 18.23
CA PRO A 93 23.39 -3.26 18.20
C PRO A 93 21.85 -3.23 18.16
N GLU A 94 21.22 -2.25 18.82
CA GLU A 94 19.76 -2.09 18.80
C GLU A 94 19.24 -1.72 17.40
N THR A 95 19.96 -0.83 16.71
CA THR A 95 19.64 -0.45 15.32
C THR A 95 19.78 -1.64 14.38
N ILE A 96 20.81 -2.47 14.58
CA ILE A 96 21.01 -3.72 13.82
C ILE A 96 19.84 -4.67 14.05
N LEU A 97 19.43 -4.88 15.29
CA LEU A 97 18.30 -5.77 15.63
C LEU A 97 16.99 -5.26 15.01
N ALA A 98 16.72 -3.95 15.09
CA ALA A 98 15.54 -3.35 14.47
C ALA A 98 15.56 -3.52 12.94
N ALA A 99 16.71 -3.29 12.30
CA ALA A 99 16.88 -3.49 10.86
C ALA A 99 16.69 -4.96 10.45
N LEU A 100 17.15 -5.92 11.24
CA LEU A 100 16.96 -7.36 10.97
C LEU A 100 15.50 -7.78 11.11
N ARG A 101 14.77 -7.28 12.12
CA ARG A 101 13.33 -7.51 12.25
C ARG A 101 12.55 -6.93 11.08
N GLN A 102 12.93 -5.75 10.61
CA GLN A 102 12.35 -5.13 9.41
C GLN A 102 12.68 -5.93 8.14
N ALA A 103 13.91 -6.44 8.01
CA ALA A 103 14.29 -7.29 6.90
C ALA A 103 13.47 -8.59 6.88
N ARG A 104 13.22 -9.18 8.05
CA ARG A 104 12.35 -10.36 8.19
C ARG A 104 10.92 -10.09 7.78
N SER A 105 10.30 -9.03 8.29
CA SER A 105 8.92 -8.67 7.92
C SER A 105 8.78 -8.42 6.42
N THR A 106 9.79 -7.79 5.82
CA THR A 106 9.84 -7.55 4.37
C THR A 106 9.99 -8.86 3.59
N ALA A 107 10.85 -9.78 4.04
CA ALA A 107 11.02 -11.09 3.43
C ALA A 107 9.74 -11.94 3.53
N ASP A 108 9.05 -11.92 4.67
CA ASP A 108 7.78 -12.63 4.86
C ASP A 108 6.68 -12.05 3.96
N ALA A 109 6.61 -10.72 3.81
CA ALA A 109 5.68 -10.07 2.90
C ALA A 109 5.97 -10.41 1.43
N ALA A 110 7.25 -10.49 1.03
CA ALA A 110 7.65 -10.90 -0.30
C ALA A 110 7.27 -12.37 -0.59
N ASP A 111 7.49 -13.27 0.37
CA ASP A 111 7.05 -14.66 0.27
C ASP A 111 5.53 -14.76 0.11
N ALA A 112 4.78 -14.00 0.90
CA ALA A 112 3.32 -13.95 0.78
C ALA A 112 2.87 -13.42 -0.58
N ALA A 113 3.56 -12.44 -1.15
CA ALA A 113 3.27 -11.91 -2.49
C ALA A 113 3.61 -12.90 -3.62
N MET A 114 4.60 -13.78 -3.41
CA MET A 114 4.96 -14.83 -4.37
C MET A 114 4.02 -16.05 -4.33
N ILE A 115 3.46 -16.39 -3.15
CA ILE A 115 2.62 -17.59 -2.95
C ILE A 115 1.12 -17.26 -3.03
N GLY A 116 0.70 -16.09 -2.56
CA GLY A 116 -0.68 -15.66 -2.59
C GLY A 116 -1.18 -15.44 -4.02
N PRO A 117 -2.51 -15.34 -4.25
CA PRO A 117 -3.00 -14.72 -5.46
C PRO A 117 -2.30 -13.37 -5.55
N GLY A 118 -1.40 -13.22 -6.53
CA GLY A 118 -0.56 -12.03 -6.66
C GLY A 118 -1.43 -10.77 -6.57
N PRO A 119 -0.90 -9.62 -6.11
CA PRO A 119 -1.68 -8.40 -5.97
C PRO A 119 -2.48 -8.24 -7.25
N ALA A 120 -3.82 -8.35 -7.15
CA ALA A 120 -4.69 -8.38 -8.30
C ALA A 120 -4.28 -7.19 -9.15
N ALA A 121 -3.72 -7.47 -10.35
CA ALA A 121 -3.10 -6.44 -11.16
C ALA A 121 -4.07 -5.25 -11.16
N PRO A 122 -3.64 -4.06 -10.71
CA PRO A 122 -4.56 -2.95 -10.47
C PRO A 122 -5.39 -2.82 -11.73
N TRP A 123 -6.69 -3.10 -11.60
CA TRP A 123 -7.59 -3.19 -12.74
C TRP A 123 -7.33 -1.97 -13.60
N ARG A 124 -6.98 -2.20 -14.88
CA ARG A 124 -6.66 -1.09 -15.77
C ARG A 124 -7.82 -0.08 -15.66
N PRO A 125 -7.56 1.22 -15.45
CA PRO A 125 -8.61 2.20 -15.16
C PRO A 125 -9.78 2.15 -16.16
N TRP A 126 -9.49 1.86 -17.43
CA TRP A 126 -10.51 1.69 -18.46
C TRP A 126 -11.43 0.48 -18.25
N ALA A 127 -10.93 -0.65 -17.73
CA ALA A 127 -11.72 -1.86 -17.49
C ALA A 127 -12.67 -1.66 -16.30
N ARG A 128 -12.20 -1.00 -15.24
CA ARG A 128 -13.05 -0.59 -14.10
C ARG A 128 -14.14 0.38 -14.55
N ASN A 129 -13.77 1.38 -15.34
CA ASN A 129 -14.71 2.40 -15.79
C ASN A 129 -15.72 1.80 -16.79
N LEU A 130 -15.32 0.88 -17.67
CA LEU A 130 -16.22 0.17 -18.59
C LEU A 130 -17.24 -0.70 -17.86
N LEU A 131 -16.86 -1.33 -16.73
CA LEU A 131 -17.78 -2.11 -15.91
C LEU A 131 -18.86 -1.23 -15.25
N VAL A 132 -18.55 0.05 -14.99
CA VAL A 132 -19.52 1.00 -14.42
C VAL A 132 -20.37 1.66 -15.52
N TYR A 133 -19.76 2.14 -16.61
CA TYR A 133 -20.49 2.78 -17.71
C TYR A 133 -21.30 1.79 -18.56
N GLY A 134 -20.86 0.53 -18.66
CA GLY A 134 -21.47 -0.50 -19.49
C GLY A 134 -22.94 -0.79 -19.18
N PRO A 135 -23.32 -1.05 -17.92
CA PRO A 135 -24.72 -1.25 -17.54
C PRO A 135 -25.62 -0.04 -17.84
N PHE A 136 -25.12 1.18 -17.63
CA PHE A 136 -25.89 2.40 -17.97
C PHE A 136 -26.05 2.57 -19.48
N ALA A 137 -25.00 2.33 -20.26
CA ALA A 137 -25.09 2.34 -21.72
C ALA A 137 -26.05 1.26 -22.26
N ALA A 138 -26.04 0.07 -21.66
CA ALA A 138 -26.97 -1.01 -21.98
C ALA A 138 -28.42 -0.63 -21.66
N ALA A 139 -28.67 -0.01 -20.51
CA ALA A 139 -30.01 0.48 -20.14
C ALA A 139 -30.51 1.54 -21.14
N VAL A 140 -29.66 2.49 -21.54
CA VAL A 140 -30.00 3.49 -22.56
C VAL A 140 -30.31 2.82 -23.91
N LEU A 141 -29.53 1.82 -24.32
CA LEU A 141 -29.78 1.07 -25.56
C LEU A 141 -31.12 0.32 -25.51
N ILE A 142 -31.43 -0.34 -24.39
CA ILE A 142 -32.71 -1.06 -24.21
C ILE A 142 -33.89 -0.09 -24.30
N VAL A 143 -33.81 1.07 -23.63
CA VAL A 143 -34.86 2.09 -23.69
C VAL A 143 -35.03 2.63 -25.12
N GLN A 144 -33.94 2.87 -25.85
CA GLN A 144 -34.00 3.29 -27.25
C GLN A 144 -34.69 2.23 -28.14
N ILE A 145 -34.38 0.94 -27.95
CA ILE A 145 -35.05 -0.15 -28.67
C ILE A 145 -36.55 -0.18 -28.37
N VAL A 146 -36.94 -0.10 -27.09
CA VAL A 146 -38.35 -0.12 -26.67
C VAL A 146 -39.11 1.07 -27.24
N LEU A 147 -38.55 2.27 -27.17
CA LEU A 147 -39.17 3.47 -27.73
C LEU A 147 -39.32 3.37 -29.25
N TYR A 148 -38.31 2.85 -29.95
CA TYR A 148 -38.41 2.62 -31.40
C TYR A 148 -39.53 1.64 -31.77
N LEU A 149 -39.74 0.58 -30.97
CA LEU A 149 -40.78 -0.41 -31.22
C LEU A 149 -42.20 0.10 -30.95
N ILE A 150 -42.36 1.08 -30.06
CA ILE A 150 -43.67 1.60 -29.61
C ILE A 150 -44.05 2.92 -30.28
N ALA A 151 -43.07 3.69 -30.77
CA ALA A 151 -43.30 5.04 -31.29
C ALA A 151 -44.17 5.06 -32.56
N PRO A 152 -45.22 5.90 -32.61
CA PRO A 152 -46.01 6.12 -33.82
C PRO A 152 -45.14 6.68 -34.96
N SER A 153 -45.35 6.16 -36.18
CA SER A 153 -44.53 6.41 -37.38
C SER A 153 -44.33 7.89 -37.76
N GLY A 154 -45.19 8.80 -37.30
CA GLY A 154 -45.09 10.25 -37.55
C GLY A 154 -44.29 11.05 -36.52
N SER A 155 -43.84 10.45 -35.41
CA SER A 155 -43.21 11.17 -34.28
C SER A 155 -41.73 10.80 -34.04
N LEU A 156 -41.23 9.86 -34.84
CA LEU A 156 -39.88 9.29 -34.75
C LEU A 156 -38.74 10.34 -34.68
N PRO A 157 -38.72 11.43 -35.49
CA PRO A 157 -37.57 12.35 -35.49
C PRO A 157 -37.43 13.15 -34.19
N THR A 158 -38.55 13.62 -33.63
CA THR A 158 -38.57 14.49 -32.45
C THR A 158 -38.25 13.70 -31.18
N TYR A 159 -38.81 12.50 -31.03
CA TYR A 159 -38.47 11.61 -29.92
C TYR A 159 -37.04 11.07 -30.03
N ALA A 160 -36.55 10.76 -31.23
CA ALA A 160 -35.17 10.32 -31.43
C ALA A 160 -34.15 11.39 -31.02
N LEU A 161 -34.39 12.67 -31.30
CA LEU A 161 -33.47 13.74 -30.92
C LEU A 161 -33.50 14.03 -29.41
N LEU A 162 -34.70 14.18 -28.84
CA LEU A 162 -34.85 14.49 -27.40
C LEU A 162 -34.40 13.34 -26.52
N CYS A 163 -34.86 12.10 -26.78
CA CYS A 163 -34.48 10.93 -26.00
C CYS A 163 -33.06 10.44 -26.34
N GLY A 164 -32.67 10.51 -27.61
CA GLY A 164 -31.35 10.05 -28.07
C GLY A 164 -30.20 10.90 -27.56
N LEU A 165 -30.39 12.18 -27.25
CA LEU A 165 -29.31 13.01 -26.68
C LEU A 165 -29.37 13.11 -25.15
N SER A 166 -30.58 13.23 -24.57
CA SER A 166 -30.73 13.44 -23.13
C SER A 166 -30.39 12.20 -22.28
N MET A 167 -30.77 11.00 -22.72
CA MET A 167 -30.52 9.77 -21.96
C MET A 167 -29.03 9.38 -21.84
N PRO A 168 -28.20 9.48 -22.90
CA PRO A 168 -26.75 9.28 -22.79
C PRO A 168 -26.06 10.28 -21.88
N LEU A 169 -26.50 11.54 -21.90
CA LEU A 169 -25.97 12.60 -21.02
C LEU A 169 -26.27 12.26 -19.55
N LEU A 170 -27.48 11.80 -19.25
CA LEU A 170 -27.86 11.35 -17.91
C LEU A 170 -27.08 10.10 -17.49
N ALA A 171 -26.95 9.10 -18.37
CA ALA A 171 -26.17 7.88 -18.13
C ALA A 171 -24.68 8.19 -17.87
N PHE A 172 -24.11 9.11 -18.63
CA PHE A 172 -22.74 9.59 -18.42
C PHE A 172 -22.59 10.29 -17.07
N GLY A 173 -23.52 11.20 -16.73
CA GLY A 173 -23.51 11.91 -15.46
C GLY A 173 -23.64 10.98 -14.25
N LEU A 174 -24.54 9.99 -14.31
CA LEU A 174 -24.75 8.97 -13.28
C LEU A 174 -23.52 8.05 -13.11
N GLY A 175 -22.92 7.61 -14.23
CA GLY A 175 -21.67 6.83 -14.22
C GLY A 175 -20.50 7.63 -13.64
N TRP A 176 -20.39 8.92 -13.95
CA TRP A 176 -19.36 9.80 -13.41
C TRP A 176 -19.51 10.01 -11.90
N LEU A 177 -20.74 10.23 -11.42
CA LEU A 177 -21.05 10.44 -10.00
C LEU A 177 -20.77 9.18 -9.17
N THR A 178 -21.17 8.01 -9.67
CA THR A 178 -20.92 6.72 -9.01
C THR A 178 -19.44 6.40 -8.89
N ILE A 179 -18.63 6.66 -9.93
CA ILE A 179 -17.16 6.51 -9.85
C ILE A 179 -16.57 7.47 -8.81
N GLY A 180 -17.06 8.71 -8.77
CA GLY A 180 -16.64 9.72 -7.80
C GLY A 180 -16.97 9.34 -6.35
N PHE A 181 -18.14 8.73 -6.11
CA PHE A 181 -18.60 8.33 -4.78
C PHE A 181 -17.92 7.04 -4.30
N VAL A 182 -17.89 6.00 -5.14
CA VAL A 182 -17.38 4.67 -4.75
C VAL A 182 -15.86 4.67 -4.58
N TYR A 183 -15.14 5.45 -5.39
CA TYR A 183 -13.67 5.43 -5.40
C TYR A 183 -13.02 6.71 -4.87
N GLY A 184 -13.78 7.78 -4.57
CA GLY A 184 -13.23 9.11 -4.25
C GLY A 184 -12.74 9.32 -2.83
N GLY A 185 -12.84 8.34 -1.94
CA GLY A 185 -12.46 8.47 -0.51
C GLY A 185 -10.98 8.22 -0.18
N GLY A 186 -10.14 7.89 -1.18
CA GLY A 186 -8.73 7.55 -0.97
C GLY A 186 -7.76 8.73 -1.09
N PRO A 187 -6.51 8.60 -0.60
CA PRO A 187 -5.46 9.61 -0.73
C PRO A 187 -4.94 9.80 -2.17
N VAL A 188 -5.34 8.91 -3.10
CA VAL A 188 -4.93 8.94 -4.51
C VAL A 188 -6.09 9.43 -5.37
N LYS A 189 -5.83 10.44 -6.22
CA LYS A 189 -6.82 11.02 -7.14
C LYS A 189 -7.32 9.95 -8.12
N VAL A 190 -8.62 9.69 -8.11
CA VAL A 190 -9.26 8.71 -9.00
C VAL A 190 -9.15 9.16 -10.45
N ASP A 191 -8.56 8.31 -11.29
CA ASP A 191 -8.59 8.49 -12.75
C ASP A 191 -9.97 8.07 -13.29
N ARG A 192 -10.76 9.08 -13.69
CA ARG A 192 -12.17 8.93 -14.11
C ARG A 192 -12.34 8.75 -15.62
N THR A 193 -11.26 8.81 -16.40
CA THR A 193 -11.22 8.66 -17.87
C THR A 193 -12.50 9.15 -18.59
N PRO A 194 -12.83 10.46 -18.55
CA PRO A 194 -14.10 11.00 -19.04
C PRO A 194 -14.39 10.66 -20.52
N ILE A 195 -13.33 10.60 -21.33
CA ILE A 195 -13.42 10.31 -22.77
C ILE A 195 -14.00 8.91 -23.03
N VAL A 196 -13.59 7.91 -22.23
CA VAL A 196 -14.08 6.52 -22.37
C VAL A 196 -15.57 6.43 -22.00
N GLY A 197 -15.98 7.12 -20.94
CA GLY A 197 -17.40 7.19 -20.56
C GLY A 197 -18.25 7.88 -21.62
N ALA A 198 -17.75 8.98 -22.21
CA ALA A 198 -18.44 9.68 -23.28
C ALA A 198 -18.61 8.80 -24.53
N ILE A 199 -17.54 8.11 -24.96
CA ILE A 199 -17.59 7.18 -26.10
C ILE A 199 -18.59 6.05 -25.82
N ALA A 200 -18.53 5.42 -24.65
CA ALA A 200 -19.42 4.31 -24.28
C ALA A 200 -20.90 4.74 -24.27
N CYS A 201 -21.21 5.91 -23.71
CA CYS A 201 -22.59 6.41 -23.64
C CYS A 201 -23.12 6.93 -24.98
N LEU A 202 -22.26 7.48 -25.85
CA LEU A 202 -22.66 7.99 -27.18
C LEU A 202 -22.77 6.90 -28.25
N THR A 203 -22.06 5.76 -28.09
CA THR A 203 -22.05 4.67 -29.07
C THR A 203 -23.45 4.16 -29.43
N PRO A 204 -24.36 3.88 -28.47
CA PRO A 204 -25.74 3.48 -28.78
C PRO A 204 -26.47 4.48 -29.67
N VAL A 205 -26.36 5.78 -29.38
CA VAL A 205 -27.04 6.85 -30.13
C VAL A 205 -26.54 6.92 -31.57
N LEU A 206 -25.22 6.87 -31.75
CA LEU A 206 -24.59 6.90 -33.06
C LEU A 206 -25.06 5.71 -33.90
N LEU A 207 -25.18 4.52 -33.29
CA LEU A 207 -25.65 3.31 -33.93
C LEU A 207 -27.13 3.42 -34.33
N THR A 208 -27.99 3.96 -33.45
CA THR A 208 -29.41 4.18 -33.73
C THR A 208 -29.61 5.25 -34.81
N CYS A 209 -28.87 6.36 -34.77
CA CYS A 209 -28.93 7.41 -35.79
C CYS A 209 -28.47 6.90 -37.16
N MET A 210 -27.39 6.10 -37.20
CA MET A 210 -26.90 5.47 -38.42
C MET A 210 -27.94 4.49 -38.99
N GLY A 211 -28.58 3.67 -38.15
CA GLY A 211 -29.64 2.74 -38.57
C GLY A 211 -30.88 3.43 -39.14
N VAL A 212 -31.35 4.50 -38.49
CA VAL A 212 -32.50 5.28 -38.98
C VAL A 212 -32.15 6.03 -40.28
N GLY A 213 -30.96 6.63 -40.37
CA GLY A 213 -30.50 7.30 -41.58
C GLY A 213 -30.39 6.35 -42.78
N LEU A 214 -29.87 5.13 -42.56
CA LEU A 214 -29.79 4.10 -43.59
C LEU A 214 -31.19 3.65 -44.07
N LEU A 215 -32.13 3.44 -43.14
CA LEU A 215 -33.51 3.07 -43.46
C LEU A 215 -34.26 4.17 -44.22
N ALA A 216 -34.00 5.44 -43.90
CA ALA A 216 -34.57 6.58 -44.60
C ALA A 216 -33.98 6.79 -46.00
N PHE A 217 -32.74 6.33 -46.24
CA PHE A 217 -32.08 6.42 -47.55
C PHE A 217 -32.50 5.30 -48.52
N ILE A 218 -32.86 4.12 -47.99
CA ILE A 218 -33.23 2.95 -48.80
C ILE A 218 -34.72 2.92 -49.15
N ARG A 219 -35.56 3.69 -48.44
CA ARG A 219 -36.97 3.91 -48.77
C ARG A 219 -37.14 5.05 -49.77
#